data_AF-A0A7J4IKN3-F1
#
_entry.id   AF-A0A7J4IKN3-F1
#
_cell.length_a   1.000
_cell.length_b   1.000
_cell.length_c   1.000
_cell.angle_alpha   90.00
_cell.angle_beta   90.00
_cell.angle_gamma   90.00
#
_symmetry.space_group_name_H-M   'P 1'
#
loop_
_entity.id
_entity.type
_entity.pdbx_description
1 polymer ?
#
loop_
_entity_poly.entity_id
_entity_poly.type
_entity_poly.pdbx_seq_one_letter_code
_entity_poly.pdbx_strand_id
1 'polypeptide(L)'
;MDGGPAAGAPAGLSDAEARARLERFGPNRVAPIREVTFAGIAKEELAEPMILLLFVVGVAYTILGELGDALTLYAIIATLVLVEIWTEYRAKKAISSLATLAAPATRVIRDDRVAEVPTEDVVPGDLLVLVPGTRIAADGRLASSVSLRVDESALTGESFPVEKAAGDDAFSGTLVLAGEGLLEAVETGVRARIGQIAKEAQEVRQPKTALQLGMKSLSRTLAVVAVLFSVAIPLA
;
A
#
# COMPACT_ATOMS: atom_id res chain seq x y z
N MET A 1 -24.71 33.07 40.06
CA MET A 1 -24.03 33.05 38.74
C MET A 1 -24.09 31.61 38.29
N ASP A 2 -25.10 31.30 37.49
CA ASP A 2 -25.47 29.94 37.10
C ASP A 2 -24.42 29.36 36.14
N GLY A 3 -23.79 28.27 36.55
CA GLY A 3 -22.98 27.43 35.68
C GLY A 3 -23.89 26.60 34.78
N GLY A 4 -24.25 27.16 33.63
CA GLY A 4 -24.91 26.40 32.57
C GLY A 4 -24.03 25.23 32.10
N PRO A 5 -24.61 24.07 31.77
CA PRO A 5 -23.85 22.92 31.29
C PRO A 5 -23.09 23.30 30.03
N ALA A 6 -21.77 23.04 30.03
CA ALA A 6 -20.93 23.16 28.86
C ALA A 6 -21.57 22.42 27.68
N ALA A 7 -21.56 23.06 26.50
CA ALA A 7 -22.05 22.49 25.25
C ALA A 7 -21.58 21.03 25.11
N GLY A 8 -22.54 20.12 24.92
CA GLY A 8 -22.34 18.69 25.08
C GLY A 8 -21.11 18.18 24.34
N ALA A 9 -20.26 17.44 25.04
CA ALA A 9 -19.19 16.69 24.40
C ALA A 9 -19.80 15.82 23.30
N PRO A 10 -19.27 15.82 22.07
CA PRO A 10 -19.80 14.97 21.01
C PRO A 10 -19.79 13.52 21.48
N ALA A 11 -20.96 12.87 21.44
CA ALA A 11 -21.06 11.46 21.74
C ALA A 11 -20.32 10.67 20.66
N GLY A 12 -19.52 9.69 21.06
CA GLY A 12 -18.84 8.78 20.13
C GLY A 12 -19.83 7.92 19.35
N LEU A 13 -19.36 7.27 18.28
CA LEU A 13 -20.19 6.34 17.51
C LEU A 13 -20.54 5.08 18.31
N SER A 14 -21.61 4.38 17.96
CA SER A 14 -21.78 3.00 18.44
C SER A 14 -20.92 2.01 17.64
N ASP A 15 -20.56 0.87 18.24
CA ASP A 15 -19.82 -0.18 17.51
C ASP A 15 -20.59 -0.68 16.27
N ALA A 16 -21.93 -0.70 16.34
CA ALA A 16 -22.78 -1.09 15.21
C ALA A 16 -22.74 -0.06 14.07
N GLU A 17 -22.79 1.24 14.41
CA GLU A 17 -22.72 2.31 13.42
C GLU A 17 -21.34 2.39 12.78
N ALA A 18 -20.27 2.21 13.57
CA ALA A 18 -18.91 2.15 13.06
C ALA A 18 -18.74 1.02 12.03
N ARG A 19 -19.29 -0.18 12.30
CA ARG A 19 -19.28 -1.30 11.34
C ARG A 19 -20.05 -0.98 10.06
N ALA A 20 -21.24 -0.39 10.17
CA ALA A 20 -22.03 -0.01 8.99
C ALA A 20 -21.30 1.05 8.14
N ARG A 21 -20.60 1.99 8.78
CA ARG A 21 -19.77 2.98 8.09
C ARG A 21 -18.53 2.34 7.47
N LEU A 22 -17.93 1.34 8.11
CA LEU A 22 -16.78 0.60 7.57
C LEU A 22 -17.16 -0.15 6.28
N GLU A 23 -18.34 -0.78 6.24
CA GLU A 23 -18.87 -1.41 5.03
C GLU A 23 -19.14 -0.39 3.90
N ARG A 24 -19.60 0.81 4.25
CA ARG A 24 -19.94 1.86 3.29
C ARG A 24 -18.73 2.60 2.73
N PHE A 25 -17.78 2.96 3.59
CA PHE A 25 -16.63 3.81 3.25
C PHE A 25 -15.36 3.01 2.97
N GLY A 26 -15.33 1.73 3.34
CA GLY A 26 -14.16 0.88 3.29
C GLY A 26 -13.18 1.14 4.45
N PRO A 27 -12.14 0.30 4.57
CA PRO A 27 -11.12 0.45 5.60
C PRO A 27 -10.28 1.71 5.39
N ASN A 28 -9.82 2.31 6.50
CA ASN A 28 -8.91 3.45 6.52
C ASN A 28 -7.51 3.05 6.07
N ARG A 29 -7.34 2.93 4.74
CA ARG A 29 -6.08 2.55 4.10
C ARG A 29 -5.84 3.46 2.90
N VAL A 30 -4.62 3.99 2.80
CA VAL A 30 -4.17 4.89 1.72
C VAL A 30 -3.86 4.11 0.43
N ALA A 31 -3.42 2.86 0.56
CA ALA A 31 -3.21 1.96 -0.57
C ALA A 31 -3.80 0.58 -0.24
N PRO A 32 -4.52 -0.06 -1.18
CA PRO A 32 -4.88 -1.45 -1.01
C PRO A 32 -3.61 -2.31 -0.98
N ILE A 33 -3.44 -3.12 0.05
CA ILE A 33 -2.48 -4.22 0.01
C ILE A 33 -2.95 -5.11 -1.14
N ARG A 34 -2.19 -5.20 -2.24
CA ARG A 34 -2.47 -6.22 -3.25
C ARG A 34 -2.41 -7.56 -2.55
N GLU A 35 -3.54 -8.26 -2.52
CA GLU A 35 -3.60 -9.59 -1.94
C GLU A 35 -2.58 -10.48 -2.66
N VAL A 36 -1.71 -11.10 -1.86
CA VAL A 36 -0.72 -12.04 -2.37
C VAL A 36 -1.48 -13.28 -2.84
N THR A 37 -1.67 -13.40 -4.15
CA THR A 37 -2.37 -14.52 -4.75
C THR A 37 -1.41 -15.38 -5.56
N PHE A 38 -1.58 -16.69 -5.48
CA PHE A 38 -0.77 -17.64 -6.24
C PHE A 38 -0.88 -17.39 -7.75
N ALA A 39 -2.09 -17.13 -8.25
CA ALA A 39 -2.32 -16.84 -9.67
C ALA A 39 -1.70 -15.51 -10.12
N GLY A 40 -1.64 -14.50 -9.25
CA GLY A 40 -0.97 -13.24 -9.54
C GLY A 40 0.54 -13.44 -9.74
N ILE A 41 1.17 -14.17 -8.82
CA ILE A 41 2.60 -14.51 -8.90
C ILE A 41 2.86 -15.37 -10.14
N ALA A 42 2.08 -16.42 -10.38
CA ALA A 42 2.24 -17.27 -11.56
C ALA A 42 2.19 -16.50 -12.88
N LYS A 43 1.33 -15.47 -12.96
CA LYS A 43 1.24 -14.62 -14.16
C LYS A 43 2.46 -13.70 -14.31
N GLU A 44 3.01 -13.20 -13.20
CA GLU A 44 4.25 -12.41 -13.21
C GLU A 44 5.43 -13.29 -13.67
N GLU A 45 5.59 -14.49 -13.09
CA GLU A 45 6.65 -15.43 -13.46
C GLU A 45 6.58 -15.88 -14.93
N LEU A 46 5.39 -16.28 -15.39
CA LEU A 46 5.22 -16.72 -16.78
C LEU A 46 5.42 -15.60 -17.80
N ALA A 47 5.34 -14.33 -17.38
CA ALA A 47 5.60 -13.17 -18.23
C ALA A 47 7.09 -12.79 -18.28
N GLU A 48 7.95 -13.46 -17.51
CA GLU A 48 9.38 -13.15 -17.48
C GLU A 48 10.05 -13.47 -18.82
N PRO A 49 10.90 -12.55 -19.35
CA PRO A 49 11.55 -12.73 -20.65
C PRO A 49 12.36 -14.03 -20.77
N MET A 50 12.96 -14.49 -19.67
CA MET A 50 13.77 -15.70 -19.65
C MET A 50 12.93 -16.97 -19.75
N ILE A 51 11.80 -17.05 -19.04
CA ILE A 51 10.85 -18.17 -19.15
C ILE A 51 10.24 -18.22 -20.55
N LEU A 52 9.85 -17.06 -21.10
CA LEU A 52 9.35 -16.97 -22.47
C LEU A 52 10.39 -17.44 -23.50
N LEU A 53 11.66 -17.08 -23.32
CA LEU A 53 12.76 -17.54 -24.17
C LEU A 53 12.91 -19.07 -24.12
N LEU A 54 12.90 -19.66 -22.92
CA LEU A 54 12.98 -21.12 -22.75
C LEU A 54 11.78 -21.83 -23.40
N PHE A 55 10.58 -21.25 -23.32
CA PHE A 55 9.41 -21.74 -24.02
C PHE A 55 9.60 -21.72 -25.55
N VAL A 56 10.16 -20.64 -26.11
CA VAL A 56 10.48 -20.55 -27.55
C VAL A 56 11.48 -21.64 -27.96
N VAL A 57 12.50 -21.89 -27.16
CA VAL A 57 13.48 -22.97 -27.41
C VAL A 57 12.79 -24.34 -27.37
N GLY A 58 11.89 -24.59 -26.42
CA GLY A 58 11.12 -25.83 -26.36
C GLY A 58 10.22 -26.05 -27.59
N VAL A 59 9.61 -24.96 -28.10
CA VAL A 59 8.83 -25.01 -29.35
C VAL A 59 9.74 -25.36 -30.53
N ALA A 60 10.94 -24.77 -30.61
CA ALA A 60 11.90 -25.08 -31.66
C ALA A 60 12.30 -26.57 -31.66
N TYR A 61 12.64 -27.15 -30.49
CA TYR A 61 12.93 -28.59 -30.36
C TYR A 61 11.76 -29.48 -30.79
N THR A 62 10.53 -29.07 -30.46
CA THR A 62 9.32 -29.79 -30.88
C THR A 62 9.17 -29.80 -32.40
N ILE A 63 9.43 -28.66 -33.06
CA ILE A 63 9.36 -28.53 -34.53
C ILE A 63 10.47 -29.35 -35.22
N LEU A 64 11.65 -29.45 -34.61
CA LEU A 64 12.77 -30.25 -35.11
C LEU A 64 12.56 -31.77 -34.97
N GLY A 65 11.48 -32.20 -34.30
CA GLY A 65 11.16 -33.61 -34.08
C GLY A 65 11.87 -34.22 -32.87
N GLU A 66 12.62 -33.43 -32.10
CA GLU A 66 13.35 -33.83 -30.90
C GLU A 66 12.43 -33.80 -29.67
N LEU A 67 11.38 -34.64 -29.70
CA LEU A 67 10.35 -34.65 -28.65
C LEU A 67 10.90 -34.98 -27.25
N GLY A 68 11.96 -35.80 -27.16
CA GLY A 68 12.59 -36.15 -25.89
C GLY A 68 13.23 -34.95 -25.20
N ASP A 69 13.97 -34.14 -25.97
CA ASP A 69 14.65 -32.95 -25.46
C ASP A 69 13.66 -31.84 -25.16
N ALA A 70 12.65 -31.65 -26.01
CA ALA A 70 11.55 -30.71 -25.76
C ALA A 70 10.79 -31.04 -24.46
N LEU A 71 10.42 -32.32 -24.26
CA LEU A 71 9.69 -32.75 -23.06
C LEU A 71 10.54 -32.58 -21.79
N THR A 72 11.82 -32.92 -21.87
CA THR A 72 12.76 -32.72 -20.75
C THR A 72 12.87 -31.24 -20.40
N LEU A 73 12.98 -30.37 -21.40
CA LEU A 73 13.05 -28.92 -21.21
C LEU A 73 11.75 -28.38 -20.58
N TYR A 74 10.57 -28.77 -21.08
CA TYR A 74 9.30 -28.36 -20.49
C TYR A 74 9.14 -28.83 -19.04
N ALA A 75 9.59 -30.04 -18.71
CA ALA A 75 9.58 -30.53 -17.33
C ALA A 75 10.48 -29.70 -16.41
N ILE A 76 11.67 -29.31 -16.89
CA ILE A 76 12.59 -28.43 -16.15
C ILE A 76 11.96 -27.05 -15.94
N ILE A 77 11.42 -26.43 -17.00
CA ILE A 77 10.75 -25.12 -16.91
C ILE A 77 9.59 -25.18 -15.89
N ALA A 78 8.73 -26.19 -15.99
CA ALA A 78 7.60 -26.34 -15.08
C ALA A 78 8.07 -26.49 -13.63
N THR A 79 9.12 -27.26 -13.38
CA THR A 79 9.69 -27.45 -12.04
C THR A 79 10.27 -26.14 -11.50
N LEU A 80 11.03 -25.40 -12.30
CA LEU A 80 11.61 -24.10 -11.91
C LEU A 80 10.52 -23.10 -11.54
N VAL A 81 9.53 -22.91 -12.44
CA VAL A 81 8.42 -21.98 -12.23
C VAL A 81 7.62 -22.34 -10.98
N LEU A 82 7.34 -23.62 -10.75
CA LEU A 82 6.61 -24.05 -9.56
C LEU A 82 7.37 -23.77 -8.26
N VAL A 83 8.68 -24.03 -8.25
CA VAL A 83 9.54 -23.74 -7.09
C VAL A 83 9.57 -22.23 -6.84
N GLU A 84 9.75 -21.43 -7.89
CA GLU A 84 9.81 -19.97 -7.84
C GLU A 84 8.52 -19.37 -7.29
N ILE A 85 7.37 -19.73 -7.87
CA ILE A 85 6.05 -19.30 -7.37
C ILE A 85 5.85 -19.70 -5.91
N TRP A 86 6.25 -20.92 -5.51
CA TRP A 86 6.13 -21.35 -4.12
C TRP A 86 6.98 -20.47 -3.20
N THR A 87 8.25 -20.26 -3.55
CA THR A 87 9.17 -19.46 -2.73
C THR A 87 8.70 -18.01 -2.61
N GLU A 88 8.28 -17.41 -3.70
CA GLU A 88 7.74 -16.05 -3.77
C GLU A 88 6.47 -15.94 -2.91
N TYR A 89 5.53 -16.88 -3.07
CA TYR A 89 4.27 -16.90 -2.32
C TYR A 89 4.53 -17.01 -0.82
N ARG A 90 5.43 -17.93 -0.41
CA ARG A 90 5.78 -18.12 1.01
C ARG A 90 6.45 -16.86 1.58
N ALA A 91 7.35 -16.22 0.83
CA ALA A 91 8.02 -14.99 1.25
C ALA A 91 7.03 -13.83 1.40
N LYS A 92 6.23 -13.55 0.37
CA LYS A 92 5.21 -12.49 0.38
C LYS A 92 4.16 -12.73 1.47
N LYS A 93 3.73 -13.98 1.69
CA LYS A 93 2.78 -14.33 2.76
C LYS A 93 3.37 -14.08 4.15
N ALA A 94 4.63 -14.47 4.39
CA ALA A 94 5.29 -14.22 5.67
C ALA A 94 5.38 -12.72 5.98
N ILE A 95 5.75 -11.90 4.99
CA ILE A 95 5.79 -10.44 5.13
C ILE A 95 4.40 -9.88 5.45
N SER A 96 3.35 -10.34 4.75
CA SER A 96 1.98 -9.88 5.00
C SER A 96 1.49 -10.18 6.42
N SER A 97 1.80 -11.36 6.96
CA SER A 97 1.42 -11.73 8.32
C SER A 97 2.18 -10.92 9.37
N LEU A 98 3.46 -10.61 9.13
CA LEU A 98 4.22 -9.71 10.01
C LEU A 98 3.62 -8.30 10.02
N ALA A 99 3.19 -7.79 8.86
CA ALA A 99 2.55 -6.49 8.76
C ALA A 99 1.25 -6.42 9.59
N THR A 100 0.48 -7.51 9.66
CA THR A 100 -0.74 -7.55 10.49
C THR A 100 -0.47 -7.56 12.01
N LEU A 101 0.69 -8.04 12.46
CA LEU A 101 1.06 -8.05 13.89
C LEU A 101 1.54 -6.68 14.39
N ALA A 102 2.01 -5.82 13.48
CA ALA A 102 2.43 -4.46 13.76
C ALA A 102 1.37 -3.42 13.35
N ALA A 103 0.11 -3.85 13.17
CA ALA A 103 -0.96 -2.97 12.75
C ALA A 103 -1.11 -1.83 13.77
N PRO A 104 -1.01 -0.56 13.34
CA PRO A 104 -1.18 0.56 14.24
C PRO A 104 -2.59 0.53 14.82
N ALA A 105 -2.68 0.89 16.10
CA ALA A 105 -3.93 0.98 16.83
C ALA A 105 -4.26 2.46 17.11
N THR A 106 -5.54 2.76 17.17
CA THR A 106 -6.06 4.11 17.39
C THR A 106 -7.09 4.08 18.50
N ARG A 107 -6.96 5.01 19.44
CA ARG A 107 -7.95 5.20 20.50
C ARG A 107 -9.11 6.03 19.97
N VAL A 108 -10.31 5.48 20.09
CA VAL A 108 -11.57 6.10 19.68
C VAL A 108 -12.56 6.04 20.83
N ILE A 109 -13.52 6.95 20.86
CA ILE A 109 -14.67 6.88 21.75
C ILE A 109 -15.80 6.19 20.97
N ARG A 110 -16.15 4.98 21.40
CA ARG A 110 -17.29 4.22 20.87
C ARG A 110 -18.12 3.64 22.01
N ASP A 111 -19.44 3.66 21.88
CA ASP A 111 -20.37 3.27 22.96
C ASP A 111 -20.04 3.97 24.30
N ASP A 112 -19.75 5.27 24.24
CA ASP A 112 -19.37 6.14 25.36
C ASP A 112 -18.15 5.70 26.18
N ARG A 113 -17.31 4.81 25.63
CA ARG A 113 -16.05 4.36 26.24
C ARG A 113 -14.88 4.56 25.30
N VAL A 114 -13.71 4.80 25.88
CA VAL A 114 -12.45 4.77 25.11
C VAL A 114 -12.14 3.31 24.77
N ALA A 115 -12.10 3.02 23.47
CA ALA A 115 -11.73 1.73 22.92
C ALA A 115 -10.50 1.90 22.02
N GLU A 116 -9.65 0.88 21.99
CA GLU A 116 -8.53 0.81 21.07
C GLU A 116 -8.92 -0.10 19.91
N VAL A 117 -8.94 0.47 18.71
CA VAL A 117 -9.35 -0.22 17.48
C VAL A 117 -8.18 -0.21 16.49
N PRO A 118 -8.08 -1.19 15.58
CA PRO A 118 -7.14 -1.11 14.47
C PRO A 118 -7.32 0.22 13.72
N THR A 119 -6.21 0.90 13.37
CA THR A 119 -6.27 2.17 12.64
C THR A 119 -7.06 2.06 11.33
N GLU A 120 -7.04 0.88 10.72
CA GLU A 120 -7.81 0.53 9.51
C GLU A 120 -9.33 0.47 9.71
N ASP A 121 -9.79 0.28 10.95
CA ASP A 121 -11.21 0.23 11.30
C ASP A 121 -11.75 1.60 11.70
N VAL A 122 -10.91 2.65 11.67
CA VAL A 122 -11.32 4.04 11.89
C VAL A 122 -12.18 4.49 10.71
N VAL A 123 -13.34 5.07 10.99
CA VAL A 123 -14.30 5.50 9.97
C VAL A 123 -14.64 6.98 10.13
N PRO A 124 -15.13 7.65 9.07
CA PRO A 124 -15.67 8.99 9.20
C PRO A 124 -16.72 9.06 10.32
N GLY A 125 -16.59 10.06 11.18
CA GLY A 125 -17.38 10.34 12.38
C GLY A 125 -16.92 9.64 13.66
N ASP A 126 -15.88 8.81 13.62
CA ASP A 126 -15.24 8.37 14.87
C ASP A 126 -14.67 9.58 15.62
N LEU A 127 -14.77 9.55 16.95
CA LEU A 127 -14.15 10.53 17.82
C LEU A 127 -12.82 9.98 18.34
N LEU A 128 -11.72 10.42 17.75
CA LEU A 128 -10.37 9.95 18.05
C LEU A 128 -9.81 10.67 19.27
N VAL A 129 -9.19 9.91 20.16
CA VAL A 129 -8.48 10.43 21.33
C VAL A 129 -7.03 10.68 20.96
N LEU A 130 -6.63 11.94 20.93
CA LEU A 130 -5.28 12.37 20.60
C LEU A 130 -4.45 12.53 21.87
N VAL A 131 -3.29 11.86 21.89
CA VAL A 131 -2.35 11.90 23.01
C VAL A 131 -0.91 11.98 22.51
N PRO A 132 0.04 12.52 23.30
CA PRO A 132 1.43 12.67 22.88
C PRO A 132 2.07 11.34 22.48
N GLY A 133 2.89 11.38 21.43
CA GLY A 133 3.59 10.21 20.89
C GLY A 133 2.76 9.36 19.93
N THR A 134 1.50 9.73 19.66
CA THR A 134 0.64 9.01 18.70
C THR A 134 0.51 9.76 17.38
N ARG A 135 0.34 9.01 16.29
CA ARG A 135 0.02 9.59 14.98
C ARG A 135 -1.48 9.74 14.83
N ILE A 136 -1.90 10.82 14.19
CA ILE A 136 -3.30 11.05 13.86
C ILE A 136 -3.69 10.08 12.73
N ALA A 137 -4.78 9.34 12.94
CA ALA A 137 -5.20 8.24 12.06
C ALA A 137 -6.08 8.67 10.88
N ALA A 138 -6.78 9.81 11.00
CA ALA A 138 -7.74 10.31 10.02
C ALA A 138 -7.67 11.83 9.94
N ASP A 139 -8.08 12.39 8.81
CA ASP A 139 -8.28 13.84 8.70
C ASP A 139 -9.58 14.20 9.40
N GLY A 140 -9.60 15.28 10.17
CA GLY A 140 -10.77 15.64 10.96
C GLY A 140 -10.74 17.04 11.53
N ARG A 141 -11.77 17.37 12.30
CA ARG A 141 -11.88 18.64 13.03
C ARG A 141 -11.81 18.40 14.53
N LEU A 142 -11.00 19.20 15.24
CA LEU A 142 -10.84 19.05 16.67
C LEU A 142 -12.12 19.46 17.39
N ALA A 143 -12.74 18.51 18.09
CA ALA A 143 -13.84 18.76 19.01
C ALA A 143 -13.33 19.44 20.30
N SER A 144 -12.14 19.07 20.76
CA SER A 144 -11.49 19.69 21.91
C SER A 144 -9.98 19.66 21.77
N SER A 145 -9.30 20.60 22.42
CA SER A 145 -7.85 20.68 22.49
C SER A 145 -7.42 21.28 23.83
N VAL A 146 -6.41 20.66 24.45
CA VAL A 146 -5.75 21.16 25.65
C VAL A 146 -4.25 21.17 25.38
N SER A 147 -3.72 22.35 25.06
CA SER A 147 -2.31 22.57 24.73
C SER A 147 -1.78 21.64 23.63
N LEU A 148 -2.64 21.27 22.67
CA LEU A 148 -2.31 20.31 21.63
C LEU A 148 -1.27 20.90 20.66
N ARG A 149 -0.17 20.19 20.46
CA ARG A 149 0.87 20.52 19.49
C ARG A 149 1.11 19.34 18.56
N VAL A 150 1.13 19.61 17.26
CA VAL A 150 1.23 18.60 16.22
C VAL A 150 2.41 18.90 15.29
N ASP A 151 3.17 17.87 14.94
CA ASP A 151 4.18 17.91 13.90
C ASP A 151 3.55 17.56 12.55
N GLU A 152 3.40 18.57 11.69
CA GLU A 152 2.86 18.45 10.34
C GLU A 152 3.96 18.31 9.26
N SER A 153 5.23 18.12 9.64
CA SER A 153 6.35 18.04 8.70
C SER A 153 6.20 16.95 7.64
N ALA A 154 5.48 15.86 7.97
CA ALA A 154 5.16 14.79 7.03
C ALA A 154 4.28 15.25 5.85
N LEU A 155 3.52 16.33 6.01
CA LEU A 155 2.63 16.89 4.99
C LEU A 155 3.17 18.18 4.38
N THR A 156 3.78 19.05 5.20
CA THR A 156 4.18 20.40 4.79
C THR A 156 5.69 20.52 4.51
N GLY A 157 6.50 19.62 5.06
CA GLY A 157 7.96 19.72 5.05
C GLY A 157 8.54 20.66 6.12
N GLU A 158 7.70 21.33 6.89
CA GLU A 158 8.11 22.27 7.94
C GLU A 158 8.18 21.56 9.30
N SER A 159 9.35 21.61 9.96
CA SER A 159 9.58 20.92 11.25
C SER A 159 9.08 21.67 12.49
N PHE A 160 8.44 22.82 12.32
CA PHE A 160 7.96 23.62 13.45
C PHE A 160 6.64 23.05 14.00
N PRO A 161 6.54 22.78 15.31
CA PRO A 161 5.30 22.32 15.93
C PRO A 161 4.16 23.33 15.76
N VAL A 162 3.02 22.87 15.26
CA VAL A 162 1.80 23.67 15.09
C VAL A 162 0.92 23.50 16.32
N GLU A 163 0.57 24.61 16.97
CA GLU A 163 -0.45 24.63 18.03
C GLU A 163 -1.85 24.55 17.42
N LYS A 164 -2.71 23.73 18.02
CA LYS A 164 -4.07 23.48 17.52
C LYS A 164 -5.10 23.76 18.61
N ALA A 165 -6.16 24.47 18.26
CA ALA A 165 -7.30 24.77 19.13
C ALA A 165 -8.53 23.93 18.75
N ALA A 166 -9.55 23.95 19.61
CA ALA A 166 -10.84 23.36 19.27
C ALA A 166 -11.43 24.07 18.03
N GLY A 167 -11.92 23.30 17.08
CA GLY A 167 -12.40 23.77 15.79
C GLY A 167 -11.36 23.74 14.68
N ASP A 168 -10.06 23.59 14.98
CA ASP A 168 -9.03 23.50 13.95
C ASP A 168 -9.03 22.13 13.24
N ASP A 169 -8.53 22.11 12.00
CA ASP A 169 -8.32 20.87 11.26
C ASP A 169 -7.04 20.18 11.74
N ALA A 170 -7.09 18.85 11.84
CA ALA A 170 -5.92 17.99 12.06
C ALA A 170 -5.89 16.88 11.02
N PHE A 171 -4.69 16.51 10.58
CA PHE A 171 -4.50 15.68 9.40
C PHE A 171 -3.88 14.34 9.74
N SER A 172 -4.28 13.30 9.01
CA SER A 172 -3.72 11.96 9.11
C SER A 172 -2.20 11.94 8.81
N GLY A 173 -1.48 11.09 9.55
CA GLY A 173 -0.03 10.91 9.39
C GLY A 173 0.83 11.88 10.20
N THR A 174 0.27 12.98 10.70
CA THR A 174 0.96 13.93 11.59
C THR A 174 1.14 13.36 12.99
N LEU A 175 2.13 13.84 13.74
CA LEU A 175 2.47 13.32 15.07
C LEU A 175 2.03 14.28 16.17
N VAL A 176 1.32 13.79 17.18
CA VAL A 176 1.00 14.57 18.37
C VAL A 176 2.24 14.66 19.25
N LEU A 177 2.76 15.88 19.43
CA LEU A 177 3.98 16.14 20.21
C LEU A 177 3.69 16.39 21.69
N ALA A 178 2.61 17.12 21.98
CA ALA A 178 2.22 17.50 23.34
C ALA A 178 0.72 17.79 23.42
N GLY A 179 0.20 17.81 24.64
CA GLY A 179 -1.22 18.08 24.92
C GLY A 179 -2.14 16.91 24.58
N GLU A 180 -3.43 17.15 24.75
CA GLU A 180 -4.49 16.17 24.48
C GLU A 180 -5.60 16.82 23.66
N GLY A 181 -6.34 16.02 22.91
CA GLY A 181 -7.46 16.52 22.12
C GLY A 181 -8.42 15.42 21.70
N LEU A 182 -9.62 15.83 21.31
CA LEU A 182 -10.59 14.96 20.67
C LEU A 182 -10.77 15.41 19.23
N LEU A 183 -10.67 14.48 18.29
CA LEU A 183 -10.75 14.75 16.86
C LEU A 183 -11.93 13.98 16.26
N GLU A 184 -12.89 14.67 15.67
CA GLU A 184 -13.93 14.03 14.88
C GLU A 184 -13.40 13.74 13.48
N ALA A 185 -13.28 12.46 13.12
CA ALA A 185 -12.82 12.04 11.80
C ALA A 185 -13.80 12.48 10.71
N VAL A 186 -13.30 13.09 9.64
CA VAL A 186 -14.10 13.53 8.49
C VAL A 186 -13.73 12.72 7.26
N GLU A 187 -12.43 12.57 6.98
CA GLU A 187 -11.93 11.80 5.84
C GLU A 187 -10.92 10.74 6.28
N THR A 188 -11.05 9.55 5.70
CA THR A 188 -10.20 8.39 5.98
C THR A 188 -9.63 7.79 4.69
N GLY A 189 -8.54 7.05 4.82
CA GLY A 189 -7.89 6.28 3.75
C GLY A 189 -7.46 7.15 2.58
N VAL A 190 -7.79 6.72 1.36
CA VAL A 190 -7.45 7.43 0.10
C VAL A 190 -8.03 8.85 0.04
N ARG A 191 -9.14 9.13 0.75
CA ARG A 191 -9.78 10.45 0.73
C ARG A 191 -9.12 11.46 1.66
N ALA A 192 -8.41 11.00 2.69
CA ALA A 192 -7.61 11.85 3.55
C ALA A 192 -6.48 12.54 2.75
N ARG A 193 -5.97 13.67 3.23
CA ARG A 193 -4.98 14.51 2.54
C ARG A 193 -3.72 13.74 2.19
N ILE A 194 -3.16 12.97 3.13
CA ILE A 194 -2.00 12.12 2.84
C ILE A 194 -2.33 11.03 1.81
N GLY A 195 -3.59 10.57 1.79
CA GLY A 195 -4.10 9.63 0.81
C GLY A 195 -4.19 10.22 -0.59
N GLN A 196 -4.66 11.46 -0.71
CA GLN A 196 -4.71 12.19 -1.98
C GLN A 196 -3.30 12.45 -2.52
N ILE A 197 -2.38 12.91 -1.67
CA ILE A 197 -0.96 13.11 -2.04
C ILE A 197 -0.35 11.79 -2.53
N ALA A 198 -0.58 10.68 -1.83
CA ALA A 198 -0.08 9.37 -2.23
C ALA A 198 -0.67 8.89 -3.56
N LYS A 199 -1.97 9.12 -3.78
CA LYS A 199 -2.65 8.77 -5.04
C LYS A 199 -2.07 9.56 -6.21
N GLU A 200 -1.92 10.87 -6.06
CA GLU A 200 -1.31 11.73 -7.09
C GLU A 200 0.13 11.33 -7.38
N ALA A 201 0.92 11.01 -6.34
CA ALA A 201 2.29 10.54 -6.50
C ALA A 201 2.39 9.21 -7.26
N GLN A 202 1.41 8.30 -7.10
CA GLN A 202 1.36 7.03 -7.85
C GLN A 202 0.96 7.20 -9.32
N GLU A 203 0.15 8.21 -9.63
CA GLU A 203 -0.25 8.51 -11.02
C GLU A 203 0.93 9.07 -11.84
N VAL A 204 1.95 9.61 -11.19
CA VAL A 204 3.21 10.00 -11.83
C VAL A 204 3.96 8.74 -12.27
N ARG A 205 3.79 8.34 -13.52
CA ARG A 205 4.60 7.30 -14.16
C ARG A 205 6.08 7.66 -14.01
N GLN A 206 6.80 6.87 -13.22
CA GLN A 206 8.26 6.92 -13.13
C GLN A 206 8.84 6.86 -14.55
N PRO A 207 9.53 7.91 -15.03
CA PRO A 207 10.18 7.86 -16.33
C PRO A 207 11.25 6.75 -16.31
N LYS A 208 11.44 6.09 -17.44
CA LYS A 208 12.47 5.05 -17.56
C LYS A 208 13.83 5.64 -17.23
N THR A 209 14.61 4.94 -16.42
CA THR A 209 15.95 5.42 -16.03
C THR A 209 16.88 5.45 -17.26
N ALA A 210 17.91 6.30 -17.22
CA ALA A 210 18.92 6.35 -18.29
C ALA A 210 19.57 4.98 -18.53
N LEU A 211 19.79 4.20 -17.46
CA LEU A 211 20.29 2.83 -17.54
C LEU A 211 19.30 1.88 -18.23
N GLN A 212 18.00 1.94 -17.88
CA GLN A 212 16.98 1.12 -18.53
C GLN A 212 16.84 1.42 -20.02
N LEU A 213 16.96 2.69 -20.41
CA LEU A 213 16.99 3.10 -21.81
C LEU A 213 18.24 2.59 -22.53
N GLY A 214 19.40 2.67 -21.86
CA GLY A 214 20.67 2.13 -22.36
C GLY A 214 20.63 0.61 -22.55
N MET A 215 20.16 -0.14 -21.55
CA MET A 215 19.96 -1.59 -21.64
C MET A 215 19.01 -1.96 -22.77
N LYS A 216 17.88 -1.24 -22.93
CA LYS A 216 16.95 -1.49 -24.04
C LYS A 216 17.61 -1.31 -25.41
N SER A 217 18.46 -0.29 -25.55
CA SER A 217 19.23 -0.06 -26.78
C SER A 217 20.22 -1.20 -27.03
N LEU A 218 21.00 -1.57 -26.00
CA LEU A 218 21.97 -2.66 -26.09
C LEU A 218 21.30 -4.00 -26.43
N SER A 219 20.22 -4.35 -25.74
CA SER A 219 19.43 -5.56 -26.02
C SER A 219 18.89 -5.58 -27.44
N ARG A 220 18.43 -4.44 -27.96
CA ARG A 220 17.95 -4.34 -29.35
C ARG A 220 19.10 -4.56 -30.35
N THR A 221 20.26 -3.96 -30.12
CA THR A 221 21.43 -4.14 -30.98
C THR A 221 21.90 -5.59 -30.98
N LEU A 222 22.03 -6.20 -29.80
CA LEU A 222 22.41 -7.62 -29.67
C LEU A 222 21.40 -8.55 -30.36
N ALA A 223 20.10 -8.29 -30.20
CA ALA A 223 19.06 -9.07 -30.88
C ALA A 223 19.17 -8.98 -32.41
N VAL A 224 19.39 -7.78 -32.96
CA VAL A 224 19.59 -7.59 -34.40
C VAL A 224 20.83 -8.35 -34.89
N VAL A 225 21.95 -8.24 -34.17
CA VAL A 225 23.19 -8.94 -34.52
C VAL A 225 22.99 -10.46 -34.48
N ALA A 226 22.33 -10.98 -33.44
CA ALA A 226 22.05 -12.40 -33.30
C ALA A 226 21.17 -12.94 -34.45
N VAL A 227 20.10 -12.23 -34.81
CA VAL A 227 19.23 -12.60 -35.94
C VAL A 227 20.03 -12.59 -37.26
N LEU A 228 20.89 -11.59 -37.46
CA LEU A 228 21.71 -11.48 -38.67
C LEU A 228 22.67 -12.66 -38.82
N PHE A 229 23.37 -13.05 -37.75
CA PHE A 229 24.22 -14.25 -37.74
C PHE A 229 23.42 -15.54 -37.93
N SER A 230 22.26 -15.66 -37.27
CA SER A 230 21.43 -16.86 -37.35
C SER A 230 20.88 -17.11 -38.76
N VAL A 231 20.72 -16.07 -39.59
CA VAL A 231 20.32 -16.20 -41.00
C VAL A 231 21.54 -16.37 -41.91
N ALA A 232 22.63 -15.65 -41.65
CA ALA A 232 23.81 -15.66 -42.51
C ALA A 232 24.57 -16.99 -42.50
N ILE A 233 24.72 -17.63 -41.33
CA ILE A 233 25.46 -18.88 -41.18
C ILE A 233 24.87 -20.05 -42.01
N PRO A 234 23.55 -20.32 -41.99
CA PRO A 234 22.98 -21.39 -42.81
C PRO A 234 22.91 -21.07 -44.32
N LEU A 235 23.13 -19.82 -44.75
CA LEU A 235 23.14 -19.41 -46.17
C LEU A 235 24.55 -19.39 -46.79
N ALA A 236 25.60 -19.49 -45.97
CA ALA A 236 27.00 -19.46 -46.39
C ALA A 236 27.58 -20.87 -46.54
#